data_AF-A0A379TD52-F1
#
_entry.id   AF-A0A379TD52-F1
#
_cell.length_a   1.000
_cell.length_b   1.000
_cell.length_c   1.000
_cell.angle_alpha   90.00
_cell.angle_beta   90.00
_cell.angle_gamma   90.00
#
_symmetry.space_group_name_H-M   'P 1'
#
loop_
_entity.id
_entity.type
_entity.pdbx_description
1 polymer ?
#
loop_
_entity_poly.entity_id
_entity_poly.type
_entity_poly.pdbx_seq_one_letter_code
_entity_poly.pdbx_strand_id
1 'polypeptide(L)'
;MQFKNTPQRYGMVSAALHWLTALVVYGMFALGLWMVTLSYYDGWYHQAPELHKSIGILLMMALILRIIWRLYSPPPVALTSYSRLTRAAAAAGHFLLYLLLFAIVISGYLISTADGKPISVFGWF
;
A
#
# COMPACT_ATOMS: atom_id res chain seq x y z
N MET A 1 -0.31 -19.55 -17.85
CA MET A 1 -0.21 -18.97 -16.48
C MET A 1 -1.62 -18.63 -16.00
N GLN A 2 -1.93 -18.73 -14.71
CA GLN A 2 -3.29 -18.46 -14.20
C GLN A 2 -3.39 -17.04 -13.63
N PHE A 3 -4.35 -16.24 -14.12
CA PHE A 3 -4.57 -14.86 -13.67
C PHE A 3 -5.24 -14.77 -12.29
N LYS A 4 -6.24 -15.62 -12.03
CA LYS A 4 -6.98 -15.69 -10.76
C LYS A 4 -6.37 -16.72 -9.79
N ASN A 5 -6.65 -16.55 -8.51
CA ASN A 5 -6.33 -17.52 -7.46
C ASN A 5 -7.09 -18.83 -7.66
N THR A 6 -6.49 -19.92 -7.17
CA THR A 6 -7.15 -21.21 -6.98
C THR A 6 -7.14 -21.57 -5.50
N PRO A 7 -7.83 -22.63 -5.07
CA PRO A 7 -7.79 -23.06 -3.67
C PRO A 7 -6.40 -23.44 -3.16
N GLN A 8 -5.43 -23.66 -4.05
CA GLN A 8 -4.07 -24.12 -3.73
C GLN A 8 -2.98 -23.06 -3.98
N ARG A 9 -3.21 -22.07 -4.84
CA ARG A 9 -2.17 -21.10 -5.22
C ARG A 9 -2.72 -19.72 -5.58
N TYR A 10 -1.89 -18.71 -5.36
CA TYR A 10 -2.16 -17.36 -5.83
C TYR A 10 -1.99 -17.27 -7.36
N GLY A 11 -2.90 -16.52 -7.98
CA GLY A 11 -2.84 -16.13 -9.38
C GLY A 11 -1.86 -14.97 -9.60
N MET A 12 -1.52 -14.74 -10.87
CA MET A 12 -0.57 -13.70 -11.25
C MET A 12 -0.99 -12.30 -10.80
N VAL A 13 -2.29 -11.97 -10.89
CA VAL A 13 -2.77 -10.63 -10.52
C VAL A 13 -2.61 -10.39 -9.01
N SER A 14 -2.94 -11.37 -8.18
CA SER A 14 -2.72 -11.28 -6.73
C SER A 14 -1.24 -11.16 -6.37
N ALA A 15 -0.37 -11.94 -7.02
CA ALA A 15 1.07 -11.87 -6.81
C ALA A 15 1.64 -10.51 -7.26
N ALA A 16 1.25 -10.02 -8.43
CA ALA A 16 1.69 -8.74 -8.97
C ALA A 16 1.25 -7.56 -8.08
N LEU A 17 -0.03 -7.50 -7.70
CA LEU A 17 -0.53 -6.49 -6.77
C LEU A 17 0.19 -6.57 -5.42
N HIS A 18 0.48 -7.78 -4.93
CA HIS A 18 1.22 -7.98 -3.69
C HIS A 18 2.62 -7.37 -3.75
N TRP A 19 3.42 -7.80 -4.72
CA TRP A 19 4.82 -7.38 -4.85
C TRP A 19 4.95 -5.92 -5.26
N LEU A 20 4.07 -5.40 -6.12
CA LEU A 20 4.03 -3.99 -6.46
C LEU A 20 3.75 -3.12 -5.22
N THR A 21 2.75 -3.50 -4.41
CA THR A 21 2.46 -2.80 -3.16
C THR A 21 3.66 -2.84 -2.22
N ALA A 22 4.29 -4.02 -2.05
CA ALA A 22 5.44 -4.17 -1.17
C ALA A 22 6.60 -3.27 -1.61
N LEU A 23 6.95 -3.29 -2.90
CA LEU A 23 8.01 -2.46 -3.46
C LEU A 23 7.73 -0.97 -3.24
N VAL A 24 6.51 -0.53 -3.50
CA VAL A 24 6.11 0.88 -3.31
C VAL A 24 6.15 1.26 -1.83
N VAL A 25 5.69 0.40 -0.91
CA VAL A 25 5.74 0.68 0.54
C VAL A 25 7.18 0.83 1.03
N TYR A 26 8.09 -0.07 0.65
CA TYR A 26 9.51 0.05 1.01
C TYR A 26 10.17 1.28 0.39
N GLY A 27 9.87 1.57 -0.89
CA GLY A 27 10.36 2.77 -1.56
C GLY A 27 9.86 4.06 -0.90
N MET A 28 8.57 4.12 -0.55
CA MET A 28 7.96 5.24 0.16
C MET A 28 8.54 5.42 1.56
N PHE A 29 8.82 4.33 2.26
CA PHE A 29 9.47 4.37 3.57
C PHE A 29 10.89 4.95 3.47
N ALA A 30 11.69 4.48 2.51
CA ALA A 30 13.03 5.02 2.25
C ALA A 30 12.99 6.49 1.82
N LEU A 31 12.06 6.85 0.92
CA LEU A 31 11.84 8.23 0.48
C LEU A 31 11.45 9.13 1.65
N GLY A 32 10.55 8.67 2.51
CA GLY A 32 10.12 9.40 3.71
C GLY A 32 11.27 9.63 4.69
N LEU A 33 12.09 8.62 4.97
CA LEU A 33 13.27 8.78 5.82
C LEU A 33 14.29 9.77 5.24
N TRP A 34 14.54 9.69 3.94
CA TRP A 34 15.44 10.61 3.25
C TRP A 34 14.91 12.05 3.26
N MET A 35 13.62 12.27 3.02
CA MET A 35 12.99 13.59 3.03
C MET A 35 13.19 14.34 4.35
N VAL A 36 13.18 13.64 5.49
CA VAL A 36 13.37 14.25 6.82
C VAL A 36 14.80 14.75 7.02
N THR A 37 15.74 14.33 6.17
CA THR A 37 17.13 14.83 6.19
C THR A 37 17.32 16.12 5.40
N LEU A 38 16.33 16.52 4.59
CA LEU A 38 16.43 17.71 3.73
C LEU A 38 16.18 18.99 4.53
N SER A 39 17.04 19.98 4.31
CA SER A 39 16.91 21.34 4.79
C SER A 39 16.27 22.25 3.74
N TYR A 40 15.86 23.44 4.15
CA TYR A 40 15.32 24.46 3.25
C TYR A 40 16.27 24.83 2.08
N TYR A 41 17.57 24.65 2.26
CA TYR A 41 18.57 24.95 1.23
C TYR A 41 18.76 23.84 0.20
N ASP A 42 18.19 22.65 0.44
CA ASP A 42 18.28 21.53 -0.50
C ASP A 42 17.25 21.68 -1.62
N GLY A 43 17.69 21.52 -2.88
CA GLY A 43 16.81 21.69 -4.05
C GLY A 43 15.61 20.73 -4.08
N TRP A 44 15.69 19.60 -3.37
CA TRP A 44 14.63 18.61 -3.26
C TRP A 44 13.65 18.85 -2.11
N TYR A 45 13.87 19.88 -1.27
CA TYR A 45 13.07 20.16 -0.08
C TYR A 45 11.56 20.19 -0.36
N HIS A 46 11.16 20.76 -1.50
CA HIS A 46 9.75 20.77 -1.93
C HIS A 46 9.40 19.60 -2.87
N GLN A 47 10.30 19.24 -3.78
CA GLN A 47 10.02 18.24 -4.82
C GLN A 47 9.81 16.82 -4.24
N ALA A 48 10.58 16.44 -3.22
CA ALA A 48 10.49 15.12 -2.63
C ALA A 48 9.15 14.89 -1.89
N PRO A 49 8.63 15.84 -1.08
CA PRO A 49 7.27 15.77 -0.56
C PRO A 49 6.17 15.69 -1.63
N GLU A 50 6.25 16.47 -2.71
CA GLU A 50 5.26 16.40 -3.79
C GLU A 50 5.27 15.02 -4.48
N LEU A 51 6.46 14.48 -4.71
CA LEU A 51 6.63 13.13 -5.25
C LEU A 51 6.06 12.07 -4.29
N HIS A 52 6.36 12.18 -3.00
CA HIS A 52 5.87 11.27 -1.96
C HIS A 52 4.34 11.28 -1.90
N LYS A 53 3.71 12.46 -1.87
CA LYS A 53 2.24 12.58 -1.88
C LYS A 53 1.64 11.93 -3.13
N SER A 54 2.22 12.20 -4.31
CA SER A 54 1.75 11.64 -5.58
C SER A 54 1.77 10.11 -5.60
N ILE A 55 2.91 9.50 -5.21
CA ILE A 55 3.04 8.04 -5.10
C ILE A 55 2.10 7.49 -4.02
N GLY A 56 1.94 8.21 -2.90
CA GLY A 56 1.03 7.85 -1.81
C GLY A 56 -0.43 7.72 -2.27
N ILE A 57 -0.90 8.61 -3.14
CA ILE A 57 -2.25 8.52 -3.71
C ILE A 57 -2.40 7.31 -4.64
N LEU A 58 -1.40 7.04 -5.50
CA LEU A 58 -1.42 5.84 -6.34
C LEU A 58 -1.37 4.56 -5.49
N LEU A 59 -0.61 4.55 -4.40
CA LEU A 59 -0.57 3.45 -3.45
C LEU A 59 -1.95 3.25 -2.81
N MET A 60 -2.62 4.32 -2.37
CA MET A 60 -3.98 4.24 -1.83
C MET A 60 -4.95 3.61 -2.83
N MET A 61 -4.91 4.05 -4.11
CA MET A 61 -5.72 3.44 -5.18
C MET A 61 -5.38 1.96 -5.37
N ALA A 62 -4.10 1.60 -5.38
CA ALA A 62 -3.65 0.20 -5.51
C ALA A 62 -4.11 -0.68 -4.32
N LEU A 63 -4.14 -0.14 -3.09
CA LEU A 63 -4.66 -0.83 -1.92
C LEU A 63 -6.17 -1.09 -2.04
N ILE A 64 -6.95 -0.11 -2.49
CA ILE A 64 -8.38 -0.27 -2.78
C ILE A 64 -8.59 -1.36 -3.84
N LEU A 65 -7.86 -1.27 -4.95
CA LEU A 65 -7.89 -2.24 -6.05
C LEU A 65 -7.53 -3.65 -5.55
N ARG A 66 -6.57 -3.76 -4.64
CA ARG A 66 -6.15 -5.01 -4.01
C ARG A 66 -7.22 -5.61 -3.11
N ILE A 67 -7.94 -4.80 -2.33
CA ILE A 67 -9.10 -5.27 -1.54
C ILE A 67 -10.20 -5.77 -2.47
N ILE A 68 -10.57 -4.97 -3.47
CA ILE A 68 -11.57 -5.35 -4.47
C ILE A 68 -11.17 -6.67 -5.17
N TRP A 69 -9.92 -6.77 -5.61
CA TRP A 69 -9.41 -7.99 -6.24
C TRP A 69 -9.45 -9.20 -5.31
N ARG A 70 -9.14 -9.03 -4.03
CA ARG A 70 -9.22 -10.10 -3.04
C ARG A 70 -10.65 -10.62 -2.86
N LEU A 71 -11.67 -9.77 -3.04
CA LEU A 71 -13.08 -10.20 -3.01
C LEU A 71 -13.46 -10.98 -4.28
N TYR A 72 -13.02 -10.51 -5.46
CA TYR A 72 -13.28 -11.20 -6.73
C TYR A 72 -12.46 -12.49 -6.92
N SER A 73 -11.28 -12.56 -6.32
CA SER A 73 -10.39 -13.71 -6.34
C SER A 73 -9.90 -14.00 -4.92
N PRO A 74 -10.70 -14.74 -4.12
CA PRO A 74 -10.36 -15.06 -2.73
C PRO A 74 -9.00 -15.75 -2.61
N PRO A 75 -8.27 -15.53 -1.50
CA PRO A 75 -7.00 -16.20 -1.28
C PRO A 75 -7.20 -17.72 -1.07
N PRO A 76 -6.18 -18.54 -1.35
CA PRO A 76 -6.18 -19.97 -1.01
C PRO A 76 -6.52 -20.19 0.47
N VAL A 77 -7.26 -21.27 0.75
CA VAL A 77 -7.66 -21.61 2.12
C VAL A 77 -6.44 -22.03 2.94
N ALA A 78 -6.39 -21.63 4.20
CA ALA A 78 -5.34 -22.06 5.11
C ALA A 78 -5.41 -23.58 5.31
N LEU A 79 -4.26 -24.27 5.31
CA LEU A 79 -4.21 -25.71 5.50
C LEU A 79 -4.82 -26.09 6.85
N THR A 80 -5.62 -27.15 6.85
CA THR A 80 -6.27 -27.70 8.05
C THR A 80 -5.26 -28.29 9.04
N SER A 81 -4.05 -28.63 8.57
CA SER A 81 -2.92 -29.08 9.38
C SER A 81 -2.34 -28.00 10.30
N TYR A 82 -2.59 -26.71 10.01
CA TYR A 82 -2.12 -25.63 10.87
C TYR A 82 -2.97 -25.49 12.14
N SER A 83 -2.29 -25.19 13.26
CA SER A 83 -2.96 -24.94 14.53
C SER A 83 -3.97 -23.79 14.43
N ARG A 84 -5.00 -23.80 15.30
CA ARG A 84 -5.98 -22.70 15.37
C ARG A 84 -5.30 -21.35 15.64
N LEU A 85 -4.30 -21.34 16.51
CA LEU A 85 -3.53 -20.14 16.84
C LEU A 85 -2.79 -19.58 15.62
N THR A 86 -2.09 -20.43 14.87
CA THR A 86 -1.37 -20.01 13.64
C THR A 86 -2.30 -19.37 12.62
N ARG A 87 -3.48 -19.99 12.40
CA ARG A 87 -4.48 -19.44 11.46
C ARG A 87 -5.05 -18.10 11.94
N ALA A 88 -5.34 -17.98 13.24
CA ALA A 88 -5.83 -16.74 13.83
C ALA A 88 -4.78 -15.62 13.77
N ALA A 89 -3.53 -15.91 14.12
CA ALA A 89 -2.43 -14.95 14.06
C ALA A 89 -2.16 -14.48 12.62
N ALA A 90 -2.18 -15.38 11.64
CA ALA A 90 -2.05 -15.01 10.23
C ALA A 90 -3.19 -14.10 9.78
N ALA A 91 -4.45 -14.41 10.15
CA ALA A 91 -5.59 -13.57 9.82
C ALA A 91 -5.49 -12.18 10.47
N ALA A 92 -5.13 -12.12 11.76
CA ALA A 92 -4.94 -10.88 12.50
C ALA A 92 -3.81 -10.03 11.91
N GLY A 93 -2.68 -10.64 11.56
CA GLY A 93 -1.56 -9.95 10.92
C GLY A 93 -1.95 -9.32 9.58
N HIS A 94 -2.66 -10.06 8.71
CA HIS A 94 -3.15 -9.48 7.46
C HIS A 94 -4.12 -8.32 7.70
N PHE A 95 -5.05 -8.49 8.65
CA PHE A 95 -6.00 -7.43 9.01
C PHE A 95 -5.27 -6.17 9.51
N LEU A 96 -4.34 -6.33 10.44
CA LEU A 96 -3.57 -5.23 11.02
C LEU A 96 -2.73 -4.52 9.95
N LEU A 97 -2.08 -5.26 9.04
CA LEU A 97 -1.33 -4.67 7.94
C LEU A 97 -2.22 -3.81 7.04
N TYR A 98 -3.41 -4.28 6.67
CA TYR A 98 -4.35 -3.46 5.91
C TYR A 98 -4.78 -2.23 6.70
N LEU A 99 -5.17 -2.40 7.97
CA LEU A 99 -5.59 -1.30 8.82
C LEU A 99 -4.52 -0.20 8.91
N LEU A 100 -3.28 -0.58 9.18
CA LEU A 100 -2.15 0.36 9.29
C LEU A 100 -1.83 1.04 7.97
N LEU A 101 -1.80 0.30 6.86
CA LEU A 101 -1.55 0.88 5.54
C LEU A 101 -2.63 1.89 5.15
N PHE A 102 -3.92 1.56 5.35
CA PHE A 102 -5.01 2.48 5.10
C PHE A 102 -4.94 3.69 6.04
N ALA A 103 -4.67 3.48 7.33
CA ALA A 103 -4.54 4.57 8.29
C ALA A 103 -3.46 5.57 7.89
N ILE A 104 -2.28 5.10 7.44
CA ILE A 104 -1.16 5.96 7.02
C ILE A 104 -1.48 6.73 5.74
N VAL A 105 -2.06 6.09 4.71
CA VAL A 105 -2.35 6.82 3.45
C VAL A 105 -3.52 7.79 3.61
N ILE A 106 -4.53 7.45 4.43
CA ILE A 106 -5.64 8.35 4.74
C ILE A 106 -5.16 9.53 5.57
N SER A 107 -4.35 9.30 6.62
CA SER A 107 -3.81 10.39 7.41
C SER A 107 -2.90 11.30 6.59
N GLY A 108 -2.05 10.74 5.73
CA GLY A 108 -1.20 11.49 4.80
C GLY A 108 -2.02 12.37 3.84
N TYR A 109 -3.13 11.85 3.30
CA TYR A 109 -4.06 12.63 2.49
C TYR A 109 -4.66 13.78 3.30
N LEU A 110 -5.26 13.48 4.45
CA LEU A 110 -5.94 14.48 5.29
C LEU A 110 -5.01 15.60 5.75
N ILE A 111 -3.78 15.28 6.15
CA ILE A 111 -2.75 16.27 6.54
C ILE A 111 -2.38 17.15 5.34
N SER A 112 -2.18 16.55 4.18
CA SER A 112 -1.77 17.29 2.98
C SER A 112 -2.85 18.20 2.42
N THR A 113 -4.13 17.90 2.67
CA THR A 113 -5.27 18.68 2.20
C THR A 113 -5.91 19.55 3.29
N ALA A 114 -5.31 19.64 4.47
CA ALA A 114 -5.89 20.33 5.63
C ALA A 114 -6.17 21.83 5.34
N ASP A 115 -5.32 22.47 4.55
CA ASP A 115 -5.46 23.88 4.14
C ASP A 115 -6.39 24.08 2.93
N GLY A 116 -7.18 23.07 2.57
CA GLY A 116 -8.13 23.13 1.45
C GLY A 116 -7.50 23.04 0.06
N LYS A 117 -6.19 22.77 -0.03
CA LYS A 117 -5.49 22.57 -1.30
C LYS A 117 -5.49 21.10 -1.70
N PRO A 118 -5.84 20.77 -2.95
CA PRO A 118 -5.75 19.40 -3.43
C PRO A 118 -4.28 18.97 -3.59
N ILE A 119 -4.05 17.66 -3.53
CA ILE A 119 -2.77 17.06 -3.91
C ILE A 119 -2.74 16.91 -5.42
N SER A 120 -1.79 17.55 -6.10
CA SER A 120 -1.55 17.29 -7.51
C SER A 120 -0.74 16.01 -7.66
N VAL A 121 -1.26 15.05 -8.41
CA VAL A 121 -0.61 13.74 -8.61
C VAL A 121 0.20 13.78 -9.90
N PHE A 122 1.52 14.01 -9.77
CA PHE A 122 2.46 14.17 -10.91
C PHE A 122 2.06 15.25 -11.94
N GLY A 123 1.11 16.14 -11.62
CA GLY A 123 0.51 17.07 -12.58
C GLY A 123 -0.53 16.46 -13.52
N TRP A 124 -0.98 15.23 -13.28
CA TRP A 124 -2.00 14.56 -14.09
C TRP A 124 -3.42 14.99 -13.72
N PHE A 125 -3.67 15.17 -12.42
CA PHE A 125 -4.94 15.59 -11.82
C PHE A 125 -4.70 16.17 -10.42
#